data_AF-A0A1B7UAW2-F1
#
_entry.id   AF-A0A1B7UAW2-F1
#
_cell.length_a   1.000
_cell.length_b   1.000
_cell.length_c   1.000
_cell.angle_alpha   90.00
_cell.angle_beta   90.00
_cell.angle_gamma   90.00
#
_symmetry.space_group_name_H-M   'P 1'
#
loop_
_entity.id
_entity.type
_entity.pdbx_description
1 polymer ?
#
loop_
_entity_poly.entity_id
_entity_poly.type
_entity_poly.pdbx_seq_one_letter_code
_entity_poly.pdbx_strand_id
1 'polypeptide(L)'
;MRSNKCPCLAVAVLALSAGLAACGASENQGQLVVQENHRVLERFTHSQLQQLPQVEVATPQSHGAQVQKGPSVRSILDAAGANGAVKVRVEGRDPAQTLTAAELDDQTILGFTKRNTLKLAGTRLTRDQWVRDVTDLVVNP
;
A
#
# COMPACT_ATOMS: atom_id res chain seq x y z
N MET A 1 35.49 -69.58 -0.14
CA MET A 1 36.46 -69.25 0.94
C MET A 1 36.69 -67.75 0.94
N ARG A 2 36.49 -67.09 2.10
CA ARG A 2 36.91 -65.73 2.54
C ARG A 2 36.43 -64.55 1.67
N SER A 3 35.39 -63.78 2.01
CA SER A 3 35.20 -62.84 3.15
C SER A 3 36.44 -61.98 3.46
N ASN A 4 36.30 -60.65 3.35
CA ASN A 4 36.47 -59.73 4.48
C ASN A 4 35.90 -58.32 4.18
N LYS A 5 35.25 -57.76 5.20
CA LYS A 5 34.48 -56.50 5.23
C LYS A 5 35.37 -55.29 5.52
N CYS A 6 34.88 -54.10 5.11
CA CYS A 6 34.88 -52.73 5.71
C CYS A 6 35.64 -52.49 7.04
N PRO A 7 36.04 -51.24 7.44
CA PRO A 7 35.36 -49.94 7.21
C PRO A 7 36.27 -48.66 7.20
N CYS A 8 35.61 -47.49 7.34
CA CYS A 8 36.04 -46.15 7.86
C CYS A 8 36.17 -45.06 6.78
N LEU A 9 35.22 -44.10 6.72
CA LEU A 9 35.24 -42.78 7.40
C LEU A 9 36.49 -41.97 7.00
N ALA A 10 36.44 -40.76 6.43
CA ALA A 10 35.46 -39.69 6.45
C ALA A 10 35.78 -38.68 5.32
N VAL A 11 34.88 -37.72 5.07
CA VAL A 11 35.13 -36.26 5.11
C VAL A 11 33.94 -35.58 4.43
N ALA A 12 33.24 -34.77 5.22
CA ALA A 12 32.14 -33.92 4.79
C ALA A 12 32.66 -32.84 3.82
N VAL A 13 31.97 -32.69 2.69
CA VAL A 13 32.09 -31.49 1.86
C VAL A 13 30.89 -30.61 2.19
N LEU A 14 31.15 -29.51 2.90
CA LEU A 14 30.23 -28.39 3.04
C LEU A 14 30.00 -27.78 1.65
N ALA A 15 28.84 -28.05 1.06
CA ALA A 15 28.34 -27.28 -0.07
C ALA A 15 27.57 -26.06 0.48
N LEU A 16 28.28 -24.95 0.64
CA LEU A 16 27.69 -23.61 0.77
C LEU A 16 27.11 -23.21 -0.60
N SER A 17 25.90 -23.65 -0.91
CA SER A 17 25.15 -23.10 -2.04
C SER A 17 24.30 -21.94 -1.55
N ALA A 18 24.85 -20.74 -1.72
CA ALA A 18 24.15 -19.47 -1.65
C ALA A 18 22.98 -19.47 -2.64
N GLY A 19 21.76 -19.64 -2.13
CA GLY A 19 20.52 -19.55 -2.88
C GLY A 19 19.95 -18.14 -2.82
N LEU A 20 20.43 -17.30 -3.73
CA LEU A 20 19.77 -16.14 -4.34
C LEU A 20 18.95 -15.21 -3.43
N ALA A 21 19.50 -14.01 -3.25
CA ALA A 21 18.76 -12.81 -2.89
C ALA A 21 17.48 -12.71 -3.72
N ALA A 22 16.33 -12.78 -3.05
CA ALA A 22 15.09 -12.25 -3.60
C ALA A 22 15.19 -10.70 -3.55
N CYS A 23 15.99 -10.13 -4.46
CA CYS A 23 15.88 -8.74 -4.85
C CYS A 23 14.59 -8.57 -5.67
N GLY A 24 13.44 -8.76 -5.02
CA GLY A 24 12.12 -8.43 -5.56
C GLY A 24 11.72 -6.98 -5.27
N ALA A 25 12.69 -6.06 -5.20
CA ALA A 25 12.45 -4.66 -4.91
C ALA A 25 12.53 -3.83 -6.20
N SER A 26 11.69 -4.12 -7.21
CA SER A 26 11.55 -3.25 -8.39
C SER A 26 10.30 -3.51 -9.26
N GLU A 27 9.15 -3.82 -8.66
CA GLU A 27 7.85 -3.76 -9.40
C GLU A 27 6.75 -2.98 -8.65
N ASN A 28 6.95 -2.62 -7.38
CA ASN A 28 5.94 -1.90 -6.57
C ASN A 28 6.07 -0.37 -6.58
N GLN A 29 7.00 0.21 -7.34
CA GLN A 29 7.14 1.67 -7.39
C GLN A 29 5.94 2.29 -8.14
N GLY A 30 4.98 2.81 -7.39
CA GLY A 30 3.84 3.57 -7.94
C GLY A 30 2.50 2.84 -7.97
N GLN A 31 2.38 1.68 -7.32
CA GLN A 31 1.09 1.04 -7.07
C GLN A 31 0.58 1.38 -5.67
N LEU A 32 -0.74 1.48 -5.54
CA LEU A 32 -1.45 1.51 -4.27
C LEU A 32 -1.86 0.08 -3.91
N VAL A 33 -1.48 -0.39 -2.73
CA VAL A 33 -1.85 -1.70 -2.22
C VAL A 33 -3.02 -1.55 -1.24
N VAL A 34 -4.09 -2.30 -1.44
CA VAL A 34 -5.15 -2.45 -0.44
C VAL A 34 -5.00 -3.82 0.20
N GLN A 35 -4.92 -3.86 1.53
CA GLN A 35 -4.67 -5.10 2.26
C GLN A 35 -5.49 -5.19 3.54
N GLU A 36 -5.84 -6.41 3.93
CA GLU A 36 -6.54 -6.73 5.18
C GLU A 36 -5.90 -7.98 5.79
N ASN A 37 -5.65 -7.98 7.10
CA ASN A 37 -5.04 -9.13 7.80
C ASN A 37 -3.77 -9.70 7.12
N HIS A 38 -2.88 -8.82 6.65
CA HIS A 38 -1.66 -9.15 5.90
C HIS A 38 -1.89 -9.83 4.53
N ARG A 39 -3.13 -9.89 4.05
CA ARG A 39 -3.49 -10.35 2.72
C ARG A 39 -3.75 -9.14 1.82
N VAL A 40 -3.11 -9.12 0.66
CA VAL A 40 -3.43 -8.15 -0.39
C VAL A 40 -4.80 -8.47 -0.98
N LEU A 41 -5.69 -7.49 -0.93
CA LEU A 41 -7.01 -7.53 -1.56
C LEU A 41 -6.91 -7.10 -3.03
N GLU A 42 -6.20 -6.00 -3.29
CA GLU A 42 -6.01 -5.45 -4.64
C GLU A 42 -4.73 -4.61 -4.73
N ARG A 43 -4.17 -4.50 -5.94
CA ARG A 43 -3.12 -3.54 -6.31
C ARG A 43 -3.60 -2.64 -7.43
N PHE A 44 -3.68 -1.35 -7.17
CA PHE A 44 -4.05 -0.37 -8.18
C PHE A 44 -2.84 0.34 -8.76
N THR A 45 -2.73 0.33 -10.08
CA THR A 45 -1.93 1.29 -10.82
C THR A 45 -2.56 2.67 -10.78
N HIS A 46 -1.75 3.70 -11.00
CA HIS A 46 -2.24 5.08 -11.11
C HIS A 46 -3.32 5.24 -12.20
N SER A 47 -3.20 4.54 -13.33
CA SER A 47 -4.21 4.56 -14.40
C SER A 47 -5.54 3.93 -13.98
N GLN A 48 -5.52 2.83 -13.22
CA GLN A 48 -6.75 2.23 -12.69
C GLN A 48 -7.43 3.17 -11.68
N LEU A 49 -6.65 3.83 -10.83
CA LEU A 49 -7.19 4.82 -9.89
C LEU A 49 -7.83 6.03 -10.61
N GLN A 50 -7.33 6.41 -11.78
CA GLN A 50 -7.92 7.48 -12.60
C GLN A 50 -9.25 7.09 -13.24
N GLN A 51 -9.51 5.78 -13.40
CA GLN A 51 -10.77 5.26 -13.93
C GLN A 51 -11.86 5.13 -12.86
N LEU A 52 -11.50 5.17 -11.58
CA LEU A 52 -12.48 5.25 -10.48
C LEU A 52 -13.20 6.60 -10.51
N PRO A 53 -14.39 6.72 -9.89
CA PRO A 53 -15.10 8.00 -9.76
C PRO A 53 -14.19 9.09 -9.17
N GLN A 54 -14.01 10.18 -9.91
CA GLN A 54 -13.16 11.30 -9.50
C GLN A 54 -14.02 12.37 -8.84
N VAL A 55 -13.59 12.86 -7.69
CA VAL A 55 -14.23 13.98 -6.99
C VAL A 55 -13.24 15.13 -6.80
N GLU A 56 -13.75 16.35 -6.74
CA GLU A 56 -12.99 17.53 -6.37
C GLU A 56 -13.33 17.93 -4.93
N VAL A 57 -12.31 18.17 -4.13
CA VAL A 57 -12.42 18.53 -2.72
C VAL A 57 -11.72 19.84 -2.47
N ALA A 58 -12.45 20.80 -1.91
CA ALA A 58 -11.87 22.06 -1.46
C ALA A 58 -10.98 21.82 -0.23
N THR A 59 -9.74 22.30 -0.31
CA THR A 59 -8.76 22.26 0.77
C THR A 59 -8.19 23.66 1.02
N PRO A 60 -8.99 24.60 1.57
CA PRO A 60 -8.57 25.98 1.83
C PRO A 60 -7.35 26.08 2.77
N GLN A 61 -7.11 25.04 3.58
CA GLN A 61 -5.97 24.93 4.47
C GLN A 61 -4.64 24.70 3.73
N SER A 62 -4.67 24.27 2.47
CA SER A 62 -3.48 24.03 1.64
C SER A 62 -2.65 25.30 1.47
N HIS A 63 -1.33 25.19 1.39
CA HIS A 63 -0.49 26.28 0.86
C HIS A 63 -0.30 26.19 -0.66
N GLY A 64 -0.69 25.06 -1.26
CA GLY A 64 -0.61 24.83 -2.70
C GLY A 64 -1.99 24.93 -3.34
N ALA A 65 -2.34 23.91 -4.12
CA ALA A 65 -3.68 23.82 -4.71
C ALA A 65 -4.75 23.81 -3.61
N GLN A 66 -5.70 24.74 -3.72
CA GLN A 66 -6.85 24.90 -2.83
C GLN A 66 -8.01 23.96 -3.19
N VAL A 67 -7.90 23.27 -4.33
CA VAL A 67 -8.78 22.19 -4.74
C VAL A 67 -7.90 20.99 -5.04
N GLN A 68 -8.27 19.83 -4.53
CA GLN A 68 -7.62 18.55 -4.79
C GLN A 68 -8.58 17.67 -5.58
N LYS A 69 -8.04 16.80 -6.44
CA LYS A 69 -8.83 15.89 -7.26
C LYS A 69 -8.28 14.47 -7.16
N GLY A 70 -9.18 13.50 -7.00
CA GLY A 70 -8.84 12.08 -6.94
C GLY A 70 -10.08 11.23 -6.60
N PRO A 71 -9.94 9.90 -6.61
CA PRO A 71 -10.97 9.02 -6.06
C PRO A 71 -11.08 9.18 -4.54
N SER A 72 -12.29 8.98 -4.01
CA SER A 72 -12.49 8.89 -2.56
C SER A 72 -11.86 7.61 -2.03
N VAL A 73 -11.34 7.64 -0.79
CA VAL A 73 -10.80 6.44 -0.13
C VAL A 73 -11.85 5.34 -0.11
N ARG A 74 -13.13 5.70 0.15
CA ARG A 74 -14.26 4.77 0.08
C ARG A 74 -14.37 4.07 -1.27
N SER A 75 -14.36 4.81 -2.38
CA SER A 75 -14.50 4.22 -3.72
C SER A 75 -13.35 3.25 -4.08
N ILE A 76 -12.15 3.50 -3.56
CA ILE A 76 -11.00 2.62 -3.73
C ILE A 76 -11.21 1.32 -2.95
N LEU A 77 -11.70 1.42 -1.71
CA LEU A 77 -12.03 0.26 -0.88
C LEU A 77 -13.14 -0.58 -1.50
N ASP A 78 -14.19 0.05 -2.02
CA ASP A 78 -15.28 -0.64 -2.73
C ASP A 78 -14.76 -1.39 -3.96
N ALA A 79 -13.87 -0.77 -4.74
CA ALA A 79 -13.23 -1.40 -5.89
C ALA A 79 -12.30 -2.58 -5.50
N ALA A 80 -11.74 -2.54 -4.28
CA ALA A 80 -10.93 -3.63 -3.72
C ALA A 80 -11.78 -4.71 -3.02
N GLY A 81 -13.11 -4.59 -2.99
CA GLY A 81 -14.01 -5.50 -2.29
C GLY A 81 -14.02 -5.34 -0.76
N ALA A 82 -13.58 -4.20 -0.24
CA ALA A 82 -13.46 -3.88 1.19
C ALA A 82 -14.61 -2.99 1.72
N ASN A 83 -15.84 -3.20 1.22
CA ASN A 83 -17.01 -2.36 1.48
C ASN A 83 -17.44 -2.31 2.96
N GLY A 84 -16.95 -3.24 3.79
CA GLY A 84 -17.21 -3.32 5.23
C GLY A 84 -16.14 -2.64 6.11
N ALA A 85 -15.21 -1.89 5.52
CA ALA A 85 -14.15 -1.23 6.26
C ALA A 85 -14.72 -0.23 7.28
N VAL A 86 -14.41 -0.42 8.57
CA VAL A 86 -14.77 0.51 9.66
C VAL A 86 -13.59 1.35 10.12
N LYS A 87 -12.38 0.93 9.75
CA LYS A 87 -11.12 1.60 10.04
C LYS A 87 -10.15 1.32 8.92
N VAL A 88 -9.44 2.34 8.47
CA VAL A 88 -8.40 2.20 7.43
C VAL A 88 -7.18 2.99 7.83
N ARG A 89 -6.04 2.31 7.91
CA ARG A 89 -4.74 2.96 8.09
C ARG A 89 -4.14 3.26 6.73
N VAL A 90 -3.85 4.52 6.48
CA VAL A 90 -3.24 5.06 5.27
C VAL A 90 -1.75 5.23 5.52
N GLU A 91 -0.92 4.53 4.75
CA GLU A 91 0.53 4.55 4.90
C GLU A 91 1.20 5.19 3.68
N GLY A 92 2.33 5.85 3.94
CA GLY A 92 3.10 6.56 2.92
C GLY A 92 4.33 7.20 3.56
N ARG A 93 4.81 8.29 2.97
CA ARG A 93 6.04 8.97 3.42
C ARG A 93 5.89 9.70 4.75
N ASP A 94 4.70 10.23 5.02
CA ASP A 94 4.42 10.98 6.24
C ASP A 94 3.83 10.06 7.32
N PRO A 95 3.73 10.50 8.60
CA PRO A 95 3.13 9.67 9.65
C PRO A 95 1.76 9.14 9.24
N ALA A 96 1.64 7.80 9.25
CA ALA A 96 0.43 7.11 8.83
C ALA A 96 -0.79 7.57 9.64
N GLN A 97 -1.92 7.68 8.95
CA GLN A 97 -3.17 8.14 9.54
C GLN A 97 -4.18 7.01 9.55
N THR A 98 -4.97 6.94 10.63
CA THR A 98 -6.04 5.95 10.74
C THR A 98 -7.37 6.67 10.58
N LEU A 99 -8.03 6.44 9.46
CA LEU A 99 -9.37 6.93 9.17
C LEU A 99 -10.40 6.03 9.86
N THR A 100 -11.37 6.66 10.49
CA THR A 100 -12.58 6.02 11.04
C THR A 100 -13.66 5.87 9.98
N ALA A 101 -14.66 5.04 10.23
CA ALA A 101 -15.85 4.93 9.36
C ALA A 101 -16.49 6.29 9.04
N ALA A 102 -16.48 7.22 10.00
CA ALA A 102 -17.01 8.56 9.79
C ALA A 102 -16.18 9.39 8.82
N GLU A 103 -14.87 9.12 8.67
CA GLU A 103 -13.94 9.80 7.76
C GLU A 103 -13.81 9.09 6.40
N LEU A 104 -14.29 7.85 6.28
CA LEU A 104 -14.44 7.15 5.00
C LEU A 104 -15.64 7.72 4.24
N ASP A 105 -15.55 8.99 3.83
CA ASP A 105 -16.54 9.73 3.07
C ASP A 105 -16.08 10.11 1.66
N ASP A 106 -16.96 10.77 0.90
CA ASP A 106 -16.66 11.24 -0.45
C ASP A 106 -15.85 12.55 -0.44
N GLN A 107 -15.42 13.02 0.74
CA GLN A 107 -14.60 14.23 0.91
C GLN A 107 -13.18 13.89 1.39
N THR A 108 -12.87 12.61 1.59
CA THR A 108 -11.54 12.11 1.93
C THR A 108 -11.02 11.30 0.76
N ILE A 109 -9.99 11.83 0.10
CA ILE A 109 -9.54 11.38 -1.22
C ILE A 109 -8.06 11.01 -1.22
N LEU A 110 -7.68 10.19 -2.20
CA LEU A 110 -6.28 10.07 -2.63
C LEU A 110 -6.08 10.91 -3.89
N GLY A 111 -5.57 12.12 -3.71
CA GLY A 111 -5.30 13.05 -4.80
C GLY A 111 -4.00 12.73 -5.54
N PHE A 112 -4.00 12.92 -6.86
CA PHE A 112 -2.81 12.72 -7.68
C PHE A 112 -1.84 13.90 -7.59
N THR A 113 -0.55 13.60 -7.40
CA THR A 113 0.49 14.64 -7.39
C THR A 113 1.16 14.78 -8.76
N LYS A 114 1.87 15.90 -8.98
CA LYS A 114 2.68 16.11 -10.19
C LYS A 114 3.83 15.10 -10.36
N ARG A 115 4.15 14.31 -9.33
CA ARG A 115 5.18 13.27 -9.37
C ARG A 115 4.60 11.88 -9.64
N ASN A 116 3.33 11.77 -10.04
CA ASN A 116 2.62 10.51 -10.22
C ASN A 116 2.57 9.67 -8.93
N THR A 117 2.47 10.36 -7.78
CA THR A 117 2.23 9.73 -6.48
C THR A 117 0.85 10.11 -5.95
N LEU A 118 0.42 9.44 -4.88
CA LEU A 118 -0.85 9.69 -4.22
C LEU A 118 -0.66 10.52 -2.96
N LYS A 119 -1.68 11.31 -2.62
CA LYS A 119 -1.72 12.09 -1.39
C LYS A 119 -3.09 12.00 -0.75
N LEU A 120 -3.14 11.56 0.51
CA LEU A 120 -4.33 11.68 1.34
C LEU A 120 -4.62 13.15 1.62
N ALA A 121 -5.83 13.58 1.28
CA ALA A 121 -6.33 14.91 1.61
C ALA A 121 -7.85 14.86 1.80
N GLY A 122 -8.39 15.80 2.56
CA GLY A 122 -9.82 15.94 2.72
C GLY A 122 -10.20 17.22 3.45
N THR A 123 -11.46 17.63 3.32
CA THR A 123 -11.98 18.88 3.91
C THR A 123 -11.92 18.86 5.44
N ARG A 124 -12.12 17.69 6.03
CA ARG A 124 -12.11 17.48 7.49
C ARG A 124 -10.74 17.10 8.05
N LEU A 125 -9.75 16.88 7.19
CA LEU A 125 -8.38 16.57 7.59
C LEU A 125 -7.56 17.85 7.69
N THR A 126 -6.92 18.05 8.84
CA THR A 126 -5.88 19.06 8.98
C THR A 126 -4.66 18.67 8.15
N ARG A 127 -3.80 19.63 7.84
CA ARG A 127 -2.65 19.40 6.93
C ARG A 127 -1.61 18.45 7.47
N ASP A 128 -1.46 18.39 8.77
CA ASP A 128 -0.60 17.44 9.49
C ASP A 128 -1.14 16.00 9.41
N GLN A 129 -2.43 15.82 9.12
CA GLN A 129 -3.05 14.53 8.82
C GLN A 129 -2.97 14.17 7.33
N TRP A 130 -2.31 14.96 6.48
CA TRP A 130 -2.14 14.59 5.08
C TRP A 130 -0.93 13.69 4.91
N VAL A 131 -1.17 12.52 4.33
CA VAL A 131 -0.12 11.54 4.01
C VAL A 131 0.27 11.69 2.55
N ARG A 132 1.53 12.00 2.27
CA ARG A 132 2.06 12.07 0.89
C ARG A 132 2.72 10.76 0.49
N ASP A 133 2.78 10.57 -0.82
CA ASP A 133 3.37 9.41 -1.46
C ASP A 133 2.77 8.12 -0.85
N VAL A 134 1.43 8.09 -0.78
CA VAL A 134 0.66 6.96 -0.21
C VAL A 134 0.91 5.70 -1.03
N THR A 135 1.22 4.62 -0.34
CA THR A 135 1.52 3.31 -0.93
C THR A 135 0.55 2.23 -0.48
N ASP A 136 -0.04 2.35 0.71
CA ASP A 136 -0.85 1.28 1.29
C ASP A 136 -2.11 1.81 1.98
N LEU A 137 -3.21 1.07 1.82
CA LEU A 137 -4.41 1.15 2.62
C LEU A 137 -4.56 -0.18 3.38
N VAL A 138 -4.37 -0.13 4.70
CA VAL A 138 -4.54 -1.28 5.58
C VAL A 138 -5.94 -1.23 6.19
N VAL A 139 -6.78 -2.16 5.77
CA VAL A 139 -8.18 -2.27 6.16
C VAL A 139 -8.29 -3.02 7.49
N ASN A 140 -9.14 -2.49 8.38
CA ASN A 140 -9.45 -3.04 9.69
C ASN A 140 -8.21 -3.52 10.50
N PRO A 141 -7.19 -2.66 10.67
CA PRO A 141 -5.98 -2.99 11.43
C PRO A 141 -6.23 -3.08 12.94
#